data_AF-A0A933DW43-F1
#
_entry.id   AF-A0A933DW43-F1
#
_cell.length_a   1.000
_cell.length_b   1.000
_cell.length_c   1.000
_cell.angle_alpha   90.00
_cell.angle_beta   90.00
_cell.angle_gamma   90.00
#
_symmetry.space_group_name_H-M   'P 1'
#
loop_
_entity.id
_entity.type
_entity.pdbx_description
1 polymer ?
#
loop_
_entity_poly.entity_id
_entity_poly.type
_entity_poly.pdbx_seq_one_letter_code
_entity_poly.pdbx_strand_id
1 'polypeptide(L)'
;MVGTRHKARALALQVLYEVDASGHGAEEVLTQLLQEERLSEENISFTRELVMGVMQNKGKIDKNIQSFAPAWPIGQIPLVDRNILRLAIFEI
;
A
#
# COMPACT_ATOMS: atom_id res chain seq x y z
N MET A 1 15.66 -3.96 -16.83
CA MET A 1 15.76 -3.28 -15.52
C MET A 1 14.34 -2.95 -15.07
N VAL A 2 13.92 -3.48 -13.92
CA VAL A 2 12.65 -3.09 -13.30
C VAL A 2 12.72 -1.58 -13.03
N GLY A 3 11.76 -0.80 -13.52
CA GLY A 3 11.76 0.65 -13.36
C GLY A 3 11.83 1.03 -11.89
N THR A 4 12.57 2.09 -11.57
CA THR A 4 12.77 2.60 -10.20
C THR A 4 11.44 2.78 -9.44
N ARG A 5 10.40 3.27 -10.12
CA ARG A 5 9.04 3.42 -9.57
C ARG A 5 8.29 2.09 -9.36
N HIS A 6 8.62 1.04 -10.10
CA HIS A 6 8.02 -0.28 -9.87
C HIS A 6 8.52 -0.87 -8.55
N LYS A 7 9.81 -0.72 -8.23
CA LYS A 7 10.36 -1.16 -6.94
C LYS A 7 9.74 -0.40 -5.77
N ALA A 8 9.54 0.92 -5.91
CA ALA A 8 8.88 1.74 -4.90
C ALA A 8 7.43 1.29 -4.60
N ARG A 9 6.66 0.93 -5.64
CA ARG A 9 5.30 0.38 -5.52
C ARG A 9 5.28 -1.01 -4.87
N ALA A 10 6.23 -1.86 -5.25
CA ALA A 10 6.37 -3.18 -4.65
C ALA A 10 6.64 -3.07 -3.13
N LEU A 11 7.51 -2.14 -2.73
CA LEU A 11 7.77 -1.89 -1.31
C LEU A 11 6.54 -1.32 -0.59
N ALA A 12 5.81 -0.38 -1.20
CA ALA A 12 4.56 0.13 -0.63
C ALA A 12 3.52 -0.98 -0.41
N LEU A 13 3.41 -1.92 -1.37
CA LEU A 13 2.53 -3.07 -1.24
C LEU A 13 2.95 -3.99 -0.08
N GLN A 14 4.25 -4.24 0.11
CA GLN A 14 4.76 -5.02 1.23
C GLN A 14 4.42 -4.38 2.58
N VAL A 15 4.62 -3.06 2.70
CA VAL A 15 4.26 -2.31 3.92
C VAL A 15 2.76 -2.46 4.22
N LEU A 16 1.90 -2.20 3.23
CA LEU A 16 0.44 -2.27 3.41
C LEU A 16 -0.04 -3.69 3.72
N TYR A 17 0.59 -4.71 3.13
CA TYR A 17 0.30 -6.10 3.45
C TYR A 17 0.63 -6.42 4.91
N GLU A 18 1.80 -6.04 5.40
CA GLU A 18 2.18 -6.30 6.79
C GLU A 18 1.24 -5.57 7.76
N VAL A 19 0.95 -4.29 7.52
CA VAL A 19 -0.01 -3.52 8.33
C VAL A 19 -1.36 -4.23 8.43
N ASP A 20 -1.88 -4.75 7.32
CA ASP A 20 -3.15 -5.48 7.30
C ASP A 20 -3.07 -6.87 7.95
N ALA A 21 -1.91 -7.52 7.91
CA ALA A 21 -1.71 -8.90 8.39
C ALA A 21 -1.39 -8.96 9.90
N SER A 22 -0.58 -8.02 10.40
CA SER A 22 -0.12 -7.99 11.80
C SER A 22 -0.77 -6.90 12.64
N GLY A 23 -1.33 -5.86 12.02
CA GLY A 23 -1.82 -4.67 12.73
C GLY A 23 -0.71 -3.72 13.19
N HIS A 24 0.54 -3.92 12.74
CA HIS A 24 1.65 -3.01 13.03
C HIS A 24 1.39 -1.59 12.46
N GLY A 25 2.06 -0.60 13.04
CA GLY A 25 1.97 0.79 12.57
C GLY A 25 2.63 0.95 11.19
N ALA A 26 1.93 1.59 10.25
CA ALA A 26 2.45 1.78 8.88
C ALA A 26 3.79 2.51 8.82
N GLU A 27 4.00 3.52 9.67
CA GLU A 27 5.25 4.29 9.73
C GLU A 27 6.42 3.45 10.27
N GLU A 28 6.15 2.55 11.21
CA GLU A 28 7.12 1.64 11.79
C GLU A 28 7.58 0.61 10.75
N VAL A 29 6.62 -0.08 10.12
CA VAL A 29 6.89 -1.06 9.06
C VAL A 29 7.62 -0.40 7.88
N LEU A 30 7.18 0.79 7.46
CA LEU A 30 7.82 1.54 6.38
C LEU A 30 9.29 1.85 6.71
N THR A 31 9.55 2.33 7.93
CA THR A 31 10.91 2.67 8.36
C THR A 31 11.81 1.44 8.37
N GLN A 32 11.32 0.31 8.88
CA GLN A 32 12.07 -0.93 8.91
C GLN A 32 12.41 -1.42 7.49
N LEU A 33 11.42 -1.54 6.61
CA LEU A 33 11.64 -2.04 5.25
C LEU A 33 12.53 -1.10 4.41
N LEU A 34 12.46 0.21 4.63
CA LEU A 34 13.34 1.17 3.95
C LEU A 34 14.80 1.06 4.40
N GLN A 35 15.09 0.61 5.63
CA GLN A 35 16.47 0.40 6.09
C GLN A 35 17.14 -0.78 5.40
N GLU A 36 16.36 -1.79 5.00
CA GLU A 36 16.84 -3.00 4.33
C GLU A 36 17.03 -2.79 2.81
N GLU A 37 16.46 -1.73 2.26
CA GLU A 37 16.38 -1.50 0.81
C GLU A 37 17.32 -0.38 0.32
N ARG A 38 17.95 -0.62 -0.84
CA ARG A 38 18.69 0.43 -1.56
C ARG A 38 17.77 1.11 -2.57
N LEU A 39 17.23 2.27 -2.19
CA LEU A 39 16.39 3.14 -3.01
C LEU A 39 16.98 4.56 -3.07
N SER A 40 16.72 5.28 -4.17
CA SER A 40 17.01 6.72 -4.23
C SER A 40 16.06 7.50 -3.32
N GLU A 41 16.47 8.68 -2.86
CA GLU A 41 15.63 9.56 -2.03
C GLU A 41 14.26 9.84 -2.67
N GLU A 42 14.23 10.03 -4.00
CA GLU A 42 12.98 10.21 -4.75
C GLU A 42 12.03 9.01 -4.61
N ASN A 43 12.56 7.79 -4.69
CA ASN A 43 11.72 6.59 -4.54
C ASN A 43 11.33 6.35 -3.09
N ILE A 44 12.18 6.71 -2.13
CA ILE A 44 11.84 6.67 -0.70
C ILE A 44 10.66 7.60 -0.43
N SER A 45 10.74 8.84 -0.91
CA SER A 45 9.66 9.82 -0.79
C SER A 45 8.39 9.32 -1.45
N PHE A 46 8.49 8.71 -2.64
CA PHE A 46 7.35 8.16 -3.34
C PHE A 46 6.72 6.97 -2.62
N THR A 47 7.50 6.01 -2.13
CA THR A 47 6.97 4.89 -1.34
C THR A 47 6.24 5.41 -0.10
N ARG A 48 6.81 6.40 0.60
CA ARG A 48 6.19 7.03 1.76
C ARG A 48 4.87 7.73 1.40
N GLU A 49 4.83 8.46 0.29
CA GLU A 49 3.61 9.09 -0.23
C GLU A 49 2.51 8.06 -0.47
N LEU A 50 2.83 6.95 -1.15
CA LEU A 50 1.88 5.87 -1.43
C LEU A 50 1.32 5.25 -0.15
N VAL A 51 2.19 4.83 0.77
CA VAL A 51 1.79 4.18 2.02
C VAL A 51 0.93 5.13 2.85
N MET A 52 1.41 6.34 3.11
CA MET A 52 0.71 7.28 3.99
C MET A 52 -0.58 7.78 3.36
N GLY A 53 -0.57 8.02 2.04
CA GLY A 53 -1.75 8.41 1.30
C GLY A 53 -2.85 7.35 1.30
N VAL A 54 -2.50 6.08 1.11
CA VAL A 54 -3.45 4.97 1.26
C VAL A 54 -3.99 4.89 2.69
N MET A 55 -3.12 4.98 3.71
CA MET A 55 -3.55 4.89 5.11
C MET A 55 -4.50 6.02 5.51
N GLN A 56 -4.21 7.26 5.10
CA GLN A 56 -5.05 8.43 5.35
C GLN A 56 -6.41 8.33 4.65
N ASN A 57 -6.45 7.75 3.44
CA ASN A 57 -7.66 7.65 2.63
C ASN A 57 -8.35 6.27 2.72
N LYS A 58 -7.85 5.35 3.56
CA LYS A 58 -8.24 3.94 3.58
C LYS A 58 -9.76 3.75 3.64
N GLY A 59 -10.45 4.47 4.52
CA GLY A 59 -11.90 4.35 4.65
C GLY A 59 -12.67 4.80 3.40
N LYS A 60 -12.19 5.82 2.68
CA LYS A 60 -12.79 6.28 1.42
C LYS A 60 -12.50 5.30 0.29
N ILE A 61 -11.26 4.82 0.21
CA ILE A 61 -10.82 3.85 -0.79
C ILE A 61 -11.57 2.51 -0.62
N ASP A 62 -11.65 1.98 0.61
CA ASP A 62 -12.36 0.74 0.90
C ASP A 62 -13.86 0.85 0.55
N LYS A 63 -14.49 2.00 0.80
CA LYS A 63 -15.87 2.26 0.36
C LYS A 63 -16.01 2.27 -1.16
N ASN A 64 -15.03 2.86 -1.87
CA ASN A 64 -15.02 2.84 -3.33
C ASN A 64 -14.93 1.40 -3.84
N ILE A 65 -13.97 0.60 -3.35
CA ILE A 65 -13.84 -0.82 -3.70
C ILE A 65 -15.16 -1.57 -3.43
N GLN A 66 -15.75 -1.38 -2.26
CA GLN A 66 -16.99 -2.06 -1.87
C GLN A 66 -18.16 -1.71 -2.80
N SER A 67 -18.22 -0.49 -3.32
CA SER A 67 -19.29 -0.06 -4.23
C SER A 67 -19.24 -0.77 -5.59
N PHE A 68 -18.05 -1.14 -6.05
CA PHE A 68 -17.85 -1.89 -7.29
C PHE A 68 -17.85 -3.41 -7.10
N ALA A 69 -17.69 -3.89 -5.87
CA ALA A 69 -17.71 -5.32 -5.52
C ALA A 69 -18.75 -5.63 -4.42
N PRO A 70 -20.06 -5.40 -4.64
CA PRO A 70 -21.08 -5.53 -3.59
C PRO A 70 -21.23 -6.96 -3.06
N ALA A 71 -20.90 -7.98 -3.87
CA ALA A 71 -20.95 -9.38 -3.48
C ALA A 71 -19.73 -9.83 -2.65
N TRP A 72 -18.68 -9.01 -2.56
CA TRP A 72 -17.44 -9.33 -1.85
C TRP A 72 -17.19 -8.29 -0.75
N PRO A 73 -17.48 -8.64 0.52
CA PRO A 73 -17.11 -7.78 1.64
C PRO A 73 -15.60 -7.50 1.64
N ILE A 74 -15.20 -6.27 1.92
CA ILE A 74 -13.78 -5.84 1.89
C ILE A 74 -12.85 -6.75 2.72
N GLY A 75 -13.36 -7.32 3.82
CA GLY A 75 -12.62 -8.24 4.68
C GLY A 75 -12.38 -9.62 4.08
N GLN A 76 -13.14 -10.02 3.06
CA GLN A 76 -13.02 -11.32 2.37
C GLN A 76 -12.11 -11.27 1.15
N ILE A 77 -11.76 -10.06 0.67
CA ILE A 77 -10.78 -9.89 -0.40
C ILE A 77 -9.39 -10.28 0.14
N PRO A 78 -8.63 -11.14 -0.56
CA PRO A 78 -7.26 -11.47 -0.17
C PRO A 78 -6.42 -10.21 0.07
N LEU A 79 -5.55 -10.25 1.09
CA LEU A 79 -4.80 -9.07 1.54
C LEU A 79 -3.99 -8.42 0.42
N VAL A 80 -3.35 -9.24 -0.41
CA VAL A 80 -2.54 -8.77 -1.54
C VAL A 80 -3.42 -8.04 -2.55
N ASP A 81 -4.51 -8.67 -3.00
CA ASP A 81 -5.44 -8.09 -3.99
C ASP A 81 -6.07 -6.79 -3.47
N ARG A 82 -6.49 -6.79 -2.21
CA ARG A 82 -7.06 -5.61 -1.57
C ARG A 82 -6.06 -4.44 -1.54
N ASN A 83 -4.81 -4.70 -1.21
CA ASN A 83 -3.80 -3.63 -1.15
C ASN A 83 -3.32 -3.18 -2.53
N ILE A 84 -3.34 -4.06 -3.54
CA ILE A 84 -3.15 -3.66 -4.95
C ILE A 84 -4.26 -2.69 -5.39
N LEU A 85 -5.53 -3.02 -5.11
CA LEU A 85 -6.66 -2.14 -5.42
C LEU A 85 -6.54 -0.79 -4.71
N ARG A 86 -6.16 -0.80 -3.43
CA ARG A 86 -5.97 0.44 -2.66
C ARG A 86 -4.89 1.34 -3.25
N LEU A 87 -3.74 0.78 -3.60
CA LEU A 87 -2.66 1.52 -4.25
C LEU A 87 -3.10 2.08 -5.60
N ALA A 88 -3.74 1.25 -6.43
CA ALA A 88 -4.20 1.67 -7.76
C ALA A 88 -5.22 2.83 -7.68
N ILE A 89 -6.15 2.79 -6.73
CA ILE A 89 -7.15 3.85 -6.53
C ILE A 89 -6.51 5.12 -5.98
N PHE A 90 -5.50 5.01 -5.11
CA PHE A 90 -4.82 6.18 -4.56
C PHE A 90 -3.95 6.92 -5.58
N GLU A 91 -3.33 6.20 -6.52
CA GLU A 91 -2.44 6.80 -7.53
C GLU A 91 -3.14 7.54 -8.67
N ILE A 92 -4.47 7.39 -8.81
CA ILE A 92 -5.28 8.02 -9.87
C ILE A 92 -5.86 9.34 -9.36
#